data_AF-A0A438HJX1-F1
#
_entry.id   AF-A0A438HJX1-F1
#
_cell.length_a   1.000
_cell.length_b   1.000
_cell.length_c   1.000
_cell.angle_alpha   90.00
_cell.angle_beta   90.00
_cell.angle_gamma   90.00
#
_symmetry.space_group_name_H-M   'P 1'
#
loop_
_entity.id
_entity.type
_entity.pdbx_description
1 polymer ?
#
loop_
_entity_poly.entity_id
_entity_poly.type
_entity_poly.pdbx_seq_one_letter_code
_entity_poly.pdbx_strand_id
1 'polypeptide(L)'
;MYFSIMDEKGFPRAMSLSMGELVTCSPQAKGSVTITLAFFELVPWIQSVMGIISFFLKLPMSSAWNSAFMLLQHILVLYFCILDCLYYCFTYNLTDGIRVLVLALMCLVDRLMYGSWILVPLNFLKFNFLSSGGDYYGTHKWHWYFTQGFPVMLFTFLPFSIAGMVLSKQWKPSGLIAWVLGLYSVLGHKEFRFVLPVLPMALMFSGYSIAAMKIADSSNSRRKGSSNSHVKCPSKVRLAIFFLLSTNIPMALYMSLFHQRGTEDVMNYLSKEASNNKVKSILFLMPCHATPYYSALHHDLPMRFLDCSPSEEKGTLDESDRFMMDPASFASEFAINWSLPSHIVMFDSEERSLREFLVSHSFKEIRRFFHAHLKVDRDLQASVVVYAFTGQ
;
A
#
# COMPACT_ATOMS: atom_id res chain seq x y z
N MET A 1 50.94 -13.16 11.55
CA MET A 1 52.16 -12.41 11.92
C MET A 1 51.71 -11.31 12.86
N TYR A 2 52.15 -11.39 14.11
CA TYR A 2 51.80 -10.55 15.27
C TYR A 2 51.96 -9.05 14.97
N PHE A 3 51.17 -8.13 15.53
CA PHE A 3 51.26 -7.72 16.94
C PHE A 3 49.95 -7.13 17.49
N SER A 4 49.51 -7.67 18.63
CA SER A 4 48.73 -6.96 19.65
C SER A 4 49.65 -6.01 20.40
N ILE A 5 49.15 -4.80 20.71
CA ILE A 5 49.64 -4.00 21.84
C ILE A 5 48.39 -3.48 22.57
N MET A 6 48.05 -4.14 23.68
CA MET A 6 47.28 -3.55 24.77
C MET A 6 48.26 -2.99 25.79
N ASP A 7 47.85 -1.95 26.53
CA ASP A 7 48.48 -1.67 27.81
C ASP A 7 47.53 -1.18 28.93
N GLU A 8 48.09 -1.31 30.13
CA GLU A 8 47.66 -1.73 31.47
C GLU A 8 46.41 -1.22 32.22
N LYS A 9 45.45 -0.47 31.66
CA LYS A 9 44.24 -0.07 32.45
C LYS A 9 42.87 -0.15 31.76
N GLY A 10 42.72 -0.94 30.71
CA GLY A 10 41.40 -1.43 30.27
C GLY A 10 40.33 -0.37 29.93
N PHE A 11 40.72 0.84 29.48
CA PHE A 11 39.78 1.86 28.99
C PHE A 11 40.42 2.76 27.92
N PRO A 12 39.84 2.90 26.71
CA PRO A 12 40.15 4.00 25.82
C PRO A 12 39.42 5.28 26.26
N ARG A 13 40.23 6.31 26.40
CA ARG A 13 39.97 7.68 26.81
C ARG A 13 39.15 8.42 25.74
N ALA A 14 38.14 9.19 26.16
CA ALA A 14 37.40 10.10 25.29
C ALA A 14 38.35 11.15 24.70
N MET A 15 38.50 11.16 23.37
CA MET A 15 39.16 12.25 22.65
C MET A 15 38.08 13.25 22.24
N SER A 16 38.05 14.38 22.94
CA SER A 16 37.28 15.56 22.55
C SER A 16 37.82 16.11 21.24
N LEU A 17 37.04 16.02 20.17
CA LEU A 17 37.22 16.81 18.96
C LEU A 17 36.10 17.84 18.90
N SER A 18 36.49 19.10 19.07
CA SER A 18 35.63 20.26 18.92
C SER A 18 35.14 20.35 17.47
N MET A 19 33.86 20.09 17.23
CA MET A 19 33.16 20.65 16.08
C MET A 19 32.59 22.00 16.51
N GLY A 20 33.44 23.03 16.37
CA GLY A 20 32.97 24.38 16.22
C GLY A 20 32.25 24.52 14.88
N GLU A 21 31.12 25.23 14.92
CA GLU A 21 30.43 25.85 13.80
C GLU A 21 29.70 24.92 12.81
N LEU A 22 28.46 24.55 13.15
CA LEU A 22 27.31 24.61 12.23
C LEU A 22 25.99 24.45 12.99
N VAL A 23 25.16 25.50 12.90
CA VAL A 23 23.72 25.56 13.22
C VAL A 23 23.35 25.40 14.71
N THR A 24 23.12 26.54 15.35
CA THR A 24 22.44 26.69 16.64
C THR A 24 21.00 26.20 16.57
N CYS A 25 20.76 24.93 16.88
CA CYS A 25 19.42 24.38 17.11
C CYS A 25 19.29 23.96 18.59
N SER A 26 18.22 24.41 19.26
CA SER A 26 18.07 24.29 20.72
C SER A 26 18.12 22.84 21.24
N PRO A 27 18.62 22.59 22.46
CA PRO A 27 18.76 21.24 23.04
C PRO A 27 17.44 20.47 23.18
N GLN A 28 16.29 21.15 23.24
CA GLN A 28 14.97 20.54 23.38
C GLN A 28 14.40 19.95 22.07
N ALA A 29 14.92 20.35 20.90
CA ALA A 29 14.56 19.75 19.62
C ALA A 29 15.08 18.31 19.50
N LYS A 30 16.20 17.99 20.16
CA LYS A 30 16.79 16.64 20.14
C LYS A 30 15.86 15.61 20.80
N GLY A 31 15.28 15.90 21.97
CA GLY A 31 14.42 14.95 22.69
C GLY A 31 13.07 14.67 22.01
N SER A 32 12.47 15.66 21.35
CA SER A 32 11.17 15.48 20.67
C SER A 32 11.32 14.78 19.31
N VAL A 33 12.47 14.99 18.63
CA VAL A 33 12.86 14.25 17.43
C VAL A 33 13.17 12.80 17.77
N THR A 34 13.83 12.51 18.90
CA THR A 34 14.11 11.12 19.32
C THR A 34 12.84 10.33 19.70
N ILE A 35 11.85 10.94 20.35
CA ILE A 35 10.59 10.23 20.70
C ILE A 35 9.71 10.03 19.47
N THR A 36 9.70 10.99 18.53
CA THR A 36 8.98 10.87 17.26
C THR A 36 9.67 9.85 16.36
N LEU A 37 11.00 9.88 16.24
CA LEU A 37 11.78 8.83 15.56
C LEU A 37 11.63 7.47 16.23
N ALA A 38 11.55 7.36 17.56
CA ALA A 38 11.30 6.09 18.24
C ALA A 38 9.89 5.55 17.94
N PHE A 39 8.87 6.40 17.77
CA PHE A 39 7.52 5.99 17.36
C PHE A 39 7.44 5.67 15.85
N PHE A 40 8.21 6.38 15.03
CA PHE A 40 8.39 6.15 13.59
C PHE A 40 9.32 4.98 13.28
N GLU A 41 10.16 4.54 14.22
CA GLU A 41 10.81 3.25 14.14
C GLU A 41 9.85 2.19 14.68
N LEU A 42 9.33 2.25 15.90
CA LEU A 42 8.50 1.18 16.45
C LEU A 42 7.22 0.83 15.67
N VAL A 43 6.52 1.76 15.01
CA VAL A 43 5.26 1.40 14.32
C VAL A 43 5.50 0.73 12.96
N PRO A 44 6.35 1.29 12.06
CA PRO A 44 6.81 0.59 10.87
C PRO A 44 7.68 -0.62 11.20
N TRP A 45 8.47 -0.63 12.28
CA TRP A 45 9.23 -1.82 12.69
C TRP A 45 8.34 -2.88 13.33
N ILE A 46 7.24 -2.57 14.04
CA ILE A 46 6.30 -3.60 14.52
C ILE A 46 5.45 -4.14 13.37
N GLN A 47 5.00 -3.29 12.44
CA GLN A 47 4.34 -3.78 11.21
C GLN A 47 5.30 -4.50 10.27
N SER A 48 6.55 -4.06 10.19
CA SER A 48 7.59 -4.73 9.41
C SER A 48 8.14 -5.94 10.12
N VAL A 49 8.21 -6.04 11.45
CA VAL A 49 8.73 -7.22 12.17
C VAL A 49 7.63 -8.24 12.41
N MET A 50 6.40 -7.84 12.72
CA MET A 50 5.26 -8.76 12.63
C MET A 50 5.01 -9.17 11.18
N GLY A 51 5.22 -8.25 10.23
CA GLY A 51 5.23 -8.53 8.80
C GLY A 51 6.36 -9.45 8.38
N ILE A 52 7.59 -9.26 8.88
CA ILE A 52 8.80 -10.04 8.57
C ILE A 52 8.75 -11.42 9.23
N ILE A 53 8.27 -11.52 10.47
CA ILE A 53 8.03 -12.80 11.17
C ILE A 53 6.89 -13.56 10.47
N SER A 54 5.82 -12.87 10.03
CA SER A 54 4.77 -13.47 9.20
C SER A 54 5.23 -13.80 7.76
N PHE A 55 6.19 -13.04 7.22
CA PHE A 55 6.79 -13.17 5.88
C PHE A 55 7.84 -14.29 5.82
N PHE A 56 8.56 -14.55 6.91
CA PHE A 56 9.44 -15.71 7.03
C PHE A 56 8.68 -16.99 7.41
N LEU A 57 7.51 -16.90 8.07
CA LEU A 57 6.72 -18.07 8.45
C LEU A 57 5.71 -18.52 7.39
N LYS A 58 5.41 -17.71 6.37
CA LYS A 58 4.46 -18.07 5.30
C LYS A 58 4.91 -17.51 3.95
N LEU A 59 5.79 -18.24 3.27
CA LEU A 59 5.96 -18.11 1.83
C LEU A 59 4.79 -18.81 1.13
N PRO A 60 4.16 -18.13 0.15
CA PRO A 60 4.60 -18.35 -1.22
C PRO A 60 4.79 -17.08 -2.05
N MET A 61 5.61 -17.23 -3.10
CA MET A 61 5.96 -16.24 -4.11
C MET A 61 4.75 -15.76 -4.92
N SER A 62 4.06 -14.71 -4.46
CA SER A 62 3.20 -13.89 -5.35
C SER A 62 2.98 -12.46 -4.84
N SER A 63 3.30 -12.17 -3.58
CA SER A 63 3.22 -10.83 -2.98
C SER A 63 4.51 -10.01 -3.07
N ALA A 64 5.55 -10.55 -3.74
CA ALA A 64 6.81 -9.85 -3.99
C ALA A 64 6.65 -8.64 -4.94
N TRP A 65 5.58 -8.58 -5.72
CA TRP A 65 5.39 -7.60 -6.79
C TRP A 65 4.94 -6.23 -6.30
N ASN A 66 3.98 -6.17 -5.37
CA ASN A 66 3.57 -4.91 -4.75
C ASN A 66 4.68 -4.35 -3.85
N SER A 67 5.46 -5.23 -3.21
CA SER A 67 6.60 -4.84 -2.39
C SER A 67 7.75 -4.29 -3.24
N ALA A 68 8.03 -4.88 -4.41
CA ALA A 68 9.05 -4.41 -5.35
C ALA A 68 8.68 -3.09 -6.03
N PHE A 69 7.40 -2.87 -6.34
CA PHE A 69 6.91 -1.59 -6.88
C PHE A 69 6.94 -0.48 -5.83
N MET A 70 6.57 -0.77 -4.58
CA MET A 70 6.75 0.16 -3.46
C MET A 70 8.22 0.45 -3.18
N LEU A 71 9.11 -0.54 -3.36
CA LEU A 71 10.56 -0.35 -3.32
C LEU A 71 11.04 0.54 -4.47
N LEU A 72 10.52 0.39 -5.68
CA LEU A 72 10.85 1.23 -6.84
C LEU A 72 10.33 2.67 -6.66
N GLN A 73 9.21 2.85 -5.98
CA GLN A 73 8.65 4.15 -5.65
C GLN A 73 9.33 4.81 -4.45
N HIS A 74 9.76 4.01 -3.47
CA HIS A 74 10.71 4.44 -2.47
C HIS A 74 12.06 4.74 -3.10
N ILE A 75 12.49 4.07 -4.18
CA ILE A 75 13.67 4.44 -4.96
C ILE A 75 13.42 5.71 -5.76
N LEU A 76 12.20 6.03 -6.20
CA LEU A 76 11.86 7.27 -6.89
C LEU A 76 11.72 8.47 -5.94
N VAL A 77 11.19 8.29 -4.73
CA VAL A 77 11.23 9.33 -3.69
C VAL A 77 12.54 9.38 -2.96
N LEU A 78 13.27 8.28 -2.85
CA LEU A 78 14.69 8.30 -2.55
C LEU A 78 15.43 8.95 -3.71
N TYR A 79 15.02 8.84 -4.98
CA TYR A 79 15.63 9.54 -6.12
C TYR A 79 15.30 11.03 -6.10
N PHE A 80 14.12 11.44 -5.65
CA PHE A 80 13.77 12.85 -5.45
C PHE A 80 14.35 13.43 -4.15
N CYS A 81 14.42 12.67 -3.07
CA CYS A 81 15.13 13.02 -1.83
C CYS A 81 16.63 12.98 -2.03
N ILE A 82 17.13 12.09 -2.88
CA ILE A 82 18.49 12.08 -3.42
C ILE A 82 18.60 13.31 -4.29
N LEU A 83 17.70 13.66 -5.22
CA LEU A 83 17.77 14.91 -5.99
C LEU A 83 17.78 16.18 -5.12
N ASP A 84 17.04 16.21 -4.03
CA ASP A 84 17.06 17.31 -3.05
C ASP A 84 18.32 17.26 -2.17
N CYS A 85 18.79 16.08 -1.76
CA CYS A 85 20.13 15.88 -1.19
C CYS A 85 21.24 16.16 -2.21
N LEU A 86 21.01 16.04 -3.51
CA LEU A 86 21.94 16.23 -4.63
C LEU A 86 21.93 17.69 -5.05
N TYR A 87 20.84 18.43 -4.80
CA TYR A 87 20.80 19.88 -4.84
C TYR A 87 21.58 20.44 -3.64
N TYR A 88 21.50 19.81 -2.47
CA TYR A 88 22.33 20.14 -1.31
C TYR A 88 23.80 19.69 -1.46
N CYS A 89 24.04 18.55 -2.12
CA CYS A 89 25.35 18.01 -2.48
C CYS A 89 25.88 18.53 -3.82
N PHE A 90 25.17 19.44 -4.49
CA PHE A 90 25.64 20.10 -5.72
C PHE A 90 26.89 20.96 -5.47
N THR A 91 27.31 21.07 -4.21
CA THR A 91 28.56 21.66 -3.75
C THR A 91 29.76 20.71 -3.76
N TYR A 92 29.60 19.38 -3.98
CA TYR A 92 30.73 18.43 -3.94
C TYR A 92 30.68 17.35 -5.03
N ASN A 93 31.67 17.39 -5.93
CA ASN A 93 31.90 16.57 -7.14
C ASN A 93 32.05 15.03 -6.95
N LEU A 94 31.67 14.45 -5.80
CA LEU A 94 31.86 13.02 -5.50
C LEU A 94 30.67 12.13 -5.90
N THR A 95 29.58 12.70 -6.44
CA THR A 95 28.30 11.98 -6.55
C THR A 95 28.04 11.28 -7.89
N ASP A 96 28.78 11.58 -8.96
CA ASP A 96 28.39 11.13 -10.30
C ASP A 96 28.68 9.64 -10.56
N GLY A 97 29.81 9.14 -10.06
CA GLY A 97 30.17 7.71 -10.16
C GLY A 97 29.20 6.79 -9.43
N ILE A 98 28.70 7.22 -8.26
CA ILE A 98 27.72 6.44 -7.48
C ILE A 98 26.38 6.37 -8.21
N ARG A 99 25.93 7.46 -8.86
CA ARG A 99 24.69 7.46 -9.65
C ARG A 99 24.75 6.52 -10.83
N VAL A 100 25.86 6.54 -11.57
CA VAL A 100 26.09 5.63 -12.70
C VAL A 100 26.14 4.19 -12.22
N LEU A 101 26.82 3.92 -11.11
CA LEU A 101 26.90 2.59 -10.51
C LEU A 101 25.53 2.07 -10.09
N VAL A 102 24.72 2.88 -9.40
CA VAL A 102 23.36 2.50 -8.99
C VAL A 102 22.49 2.23 -10.21
N LEU A 103 22.51 3.10 -11.22
CA LEU A 103 21.75 2.89 -12.46
C LEU A 103 22.20 1.62 -13.19
N ALA A 104 23.50 1.37 -13.28
CA ALA A 104 24.05 0.16 -13.90
C ALA A 104 23.64 -1.11 -13.14
N LEU A 105 23.69 -1.08 -11.80
CA LEU A 105 23.22 -2.17 -10.95
C LEU A 105 21.71 -2.41 -11.13
N MET A 106 20.90 -1.35 -11.21
CA MET A 106 19.47 -1.48 -11.50
C MET A 106 19.23 -2.14 -12.86
N CYS A 107 19.87 -1.66 -13.93
CA CYS A 107 19.76 -2.26 -15.25
C CYS A 107 20.22 -3.72 -15.30
N LEU A 108 21.25 -4.07 -14.52
CA LEU A 108 21.76 -5.43 -14.41
C LEU A 108 20.75 -6.34 -13.71
N VAL A 109 20.18 -5.89 -12.59
CA VAL A 109 19.11 -6.62 -11.89
C VAL A 109 17.91 -6.80 -12.80
N ASP A 110 17.46 -5.74 -13.48
CA ASP A 110 16.37 -5.82 -14.45
C ASP A 110 16.70 -6.83 -15.57
N ARG A 111 17.93 -6.82 -16.09
CA ARG A 111 18.36 -7.80 -17.10
C ARG A 111 18.32 -9.24 -16.58
N LEU A 112 18.77 -9.49 -15.35
CA LEU A 112 18.77 -10.81 -14.74
C LEU A 112 17.35 -11.34 -14.52
N MET A 113 16.42 -10.46 -14.14
CA MET A 113 15.03 -10.84 -13.84
C MET A 113 14.19 -11.00 -15.11
N TYR A 114 14.29 -10.07 -16.06
CA TYR A 114 13.47 -10.07 -17.28
C TYR A 114 14.12 -10.83 -18.45
N GLY A 115 15.38 -11.26 -18.33
CA GLY A 115 16.14 -11.90 -19.40
C GLY A 115 16.49 -10.97 -20.58
N SER A 116 16.05 -9.71 -20.54
CA SER A 116 16.20 -8.71 -21.59
C SER A 116 16.63 -7.36 -20.99
N TRP A 117 17.33 -6.52 -21.76
CA TRP A 117 17.75 -5.21 -21.27
C TRP A 117 16.54 -4.28 -21.28
N ILE A 118 15.99 -4.03 -20.09
CA ILE A 118 14.80 -3.21 -19.91
C ILE A 118 15.13 -2.07 -18.96
N LEU A 119 14.67 -0.87 -19.31
CA LEU A 119 14.65 0.29 -18.43
C LEU A 119 13.23 0.48 -17.91
N VAL A 120 12.94 -0.05 -16.73
CA VAL A 120 11.60 -0.02 -16.12
C VAL A 120 11.00 1.40 -16.06
N PRO A 121 11.74 2.46 -15.70
CA PRO A 121 11.20 3.83 -15.70
C PRO A 121 10.74 4.31 -17.09
N LEU A 122 11.46 3.92 -18.16
CA LEU A 122 11.06 4.27 -19.53
C LEU A 122 9.83 3.49 -19.96
N ASN A 123 9.71 2.22 -19.58
CA ASN A 123 8.51 1.44 -19.83
C ASN A 123 7.30 2.00 -19.09
N PHE A 124 7.48 2.45 -17.84
CA PHE A 124 6.42 3.13 -17.08
C PHE A 124 5.97 4.41 -17.78
N LEU A 125 6.91 5.26 -18.22
CA LEU A 125 6.60 6.46 -18.98
C LEU A 125 5.88 6.11 -20.29
N LYS A 126 6.38 5.13 -21.03
CA LYS A 126 5.76 4.68 -22.27
C LYS A 126 4.33 4.20 -22.05
N PHE A 127 4.10 3.35 -21.05
CA PHE A 127 2.81 2.71 -20.82
C PHE A 127 1.76 3.63 -20.17
N ASN A 128 2.17 4.55 -19.30
CA ASN A 128 1.25 5.41 -18.55
C ASN A 128 1.10 6.82 -19.14
N PHE A 129 2.17 7.39 -19.71
CA PHE A 129 2.14 8.76 -20.26
C PHE A 129 2.01 8.79 -21.78
N LEU A 130 2.75 7.92 -22.49
CA LEU A 130 2.82 7.96 -23.96
C LEU A 130 1.81 7.03 -24.64
N SER A 131 1.31 6.05 -23.89
CA SER A 131 0.33 5.05 -24.35
C SER A 131 -0.88 5.14 -23.43
N SER A 132 -2.09 5.02 -23.98
CA SER A 132 -3.33 4.95 -23.18
C SER A 132 -3.54 3.57 -22.52
N GLY A 133 -2.45 2.85 -22.19
CA GLY A 133 -2.52 1.49 -21.67
C GLY A 133 -3.12 1.45 -20.26
N GLY A 134 -2.79 2.44 -19.43
CA GLY A 134 -3.38 2.58 -18.10
C GLY A 134 -4.89 2.87 -18.13
N ASP A 135 -5.38 3.57 -19.16
CA ASP A 135 -6.79 3.96 -19.26
C ASP A 135 -7.73 2.75 -19.37
N TYR A 136 -7.20 1.57 -19.76
CA TYR A 136 -7.91 0.30 -19.75
C TYR A 136 -8.51 -0.04 -18.38
N TYR A 137 -7.77 0.28 -17.31
CA TYR A 137 -8.18 0.00 -15.93
C TYR A 137 -9.09 1.10 -15.34
N GLY A 138 -9.69 1.93 -16.20
CA GLY A 138 -10.56 3.03 -15.82
C GLY A 138 -9.83 4.36 -15.65
N THR A 139 -10.58 5.45 -15.78
CA THR A 139 -10.05 6.81 -15.71
C THR A 139 -10.76 7.64 -14.64
N HIS A 140 -10.02 8.57 -14.06
CA HIS A 140 -10.53 9.51 -13.07
C HIS A 140 -10.32 10.95 -13.53
N LYS A 141 -11.19 11.87 -13.09
CA LYS A 141 -11.04 13.31 -13.40
C LYS A 141 -9.70 13.85 -12.91
N TRP A 142 -9.18 14.88 -13.57
CA TRP A 142 -7.86 15.47 -13.26
C TRP A 142 -7.72 15.86 -11.78
N HIS A 143 -8.78 16.42 -11.17
CA HIS A 143 -8.77 16.88 -9.79
C HIS A 143 -8.85 15.75 -8.74
N TRP A 144 -8.93 14.49 -9.15
CA TRP A 144 -9.18 13.36 -8.23
C TRP A 144 -8.15 13.28 -7.11
N TYR A 145 -6.85 13.45 -7.39
CA TYR A 145 -5.82 13.43 -6.36
C TYR A 145 -5.99 14.56 -5.32
N PHE A 146 -6.44 15.74 -5.73
CA PHE A 146 -6.64 16.89 -4.84
C PHE A 146 -7.93 16.81 -4.02
N THR A 147 -8.97 16.17 -4.56
CA THR A 147 -10.33 16.20 -4.00
C THR A 147 -10.72 14.93 -3.27
N GLN A 148 -10.17 13.78 -3.69
CA GLN A 148 -10.55 12.47 -3.18
C GLN A 148 -9.31 11.64 -2.82
N GLY A 149 -8.45 11.35 -3.80
CA GLY A 149 -7.33 10.42 -3.67
C GLY A 149 -6.42 10.72 -2.48
N PHE A 150 -5.71 11.85 -2.53
CA PHE A 150 -4.77 12.23 -1.47
C PHE A 150 -5.45 12.62 -0.15
N PRO A 151 -6.60 13.33 -0.14
CA PRO A 151 -7.37 13.56 1.07
C PRO A 151 -7.78 12.27 1.81
N VAL A 152 -8.20 11.23 1.10
CA VAL A 152 -8.57 9.94 1.69
C VAL A 152 -7.36 9.25 2.32
N MET A 153 -6.19 9.32 1.68
CA MET A 153 -4.94 8.77 2.25
C MET A 153 -4.52 9.46 3.55
N LEU A 154 -4.74 10.78 3.65
CA LEU A 154 -4.48 11.53 4.87
C LEU A 154 -5.57 11.35 5.93
N PHE A 155 -6.80 11.03 5.51
CA PHE A 155 -7.95 10.81 6.36
C PHE A 155 -8.07 11.91 7.43
N THR A 156 -8.15 11.57 8.72
CA THR A 156 -8.29 12.56 9.79
C THR A 156 -7.01 13.33 10.11
N PHE A 157 -5.86 12.98 9.52
CA PHE A 157 -4.65 13.79 9.59
C PHE A 157 -4.69 15.00 8.65
N LEU A 158 -5.57 15.01 7.65
CA LEU A 158 -5.67 16.08 6.65
C LEU A 158 -5.70 17.51 7.25
N PRO A 159 -6.58 17.86 8.21
CA PRO A 159 -6.61 19.21 8.77
C PRO A 159 -5.29 19.59 9.48
N PHE A 160 -4.65 18.61 10.15
CA PHE A 160 -3.36 18.82 10.82
C PHE A 160 -2.22 18.99 9.81
N SER A 161 -2.26 18.27 8.70
CA SER A 161 -1.31 18.41 7.60
C SER A 161 -1.39 19.81 6.99
N ILE A 162 -2.60 20.28 6.68
CA ILE A 162 -2.84 21.63 6.15
C ILE A 162 -2.37 22.71 7.13
N ALA A 163 -2.75 22.59 8.40
CA ALA A 163 -2.29 23.52 9.43
C ALA A 163 -0.75 23.52 9.54
N GLY A 164 -0.12 22.34 9.44
CA GLY A 164 1.34 22.21 9.48
C GLY A 164 2.04 22.87 8.30
N MET A 165 1.50 22.71 7.09
CA MET A 165 2.01 23.37 5.89
C MET A 165 1.96 24.90 6.06
N VAL A 166 0.84 25.44 6.53
CA VAL A 166 0.68 26.89 6.76
C VAL A 166 1.59 27.41 7.87
N LEU A 167 1.68 26.69 9.00
CA LEU A 167 2.48 27.11 10.16
C LEU A 167 3.99 27.04 9.90
N SER A 168 4.45 26.00 9.22
CA SER A 168 5.89 25.77 8.99
C SER A 168 6.53 26.81 8.08
N LYS A 169 5.73 27.47 7.22
CA LYS A 169 6.17 28.37 6.14
C LYS A 169 7.21 27.72 5.20
N GLN A 170 7.33 26.38 5.22
CA GLN A 170 8.26 25.63 4.41
C GLN A 170 7.63 25.31 3.06
N TRP A 171 7.91 26.17 2.08
CA TRP A 171 7.33 26.05 0.74
C TRP A 171 7.92 24.90 -0.07
N LYS A 172 9.17 24.48 0.18
CA LYS A 172 9.83 23.41 -0.58
C LYS A 172 9.11 22.04 -0.45
N PRO A 173 8.95 21.45 0.76
CA PRO A 173 8.24 20.18 0.91
C PRO A 173 6.76 20.27 0.52
N SER A 174 6.09 21.38 0.81
CA SER A 174 4.69 21.60 0.40
C SER A 174 4.56 21.69 -1.13
N GLY A 175 5.50 22.38 -1.77
CA GLY A 175 5.60 22.52 -3.22
C GLY A 175 5.92 21.19 -3.91
N LEU A 176 6.76 20.34 -3.31
CA LEU A 176 7.03 18.99 -3.83
C LEU A 176 5.77 18.11 -3.79
N ILE A 177 5.00 18.15 -2.69
CA ILE A 177 3.71 17.44 -2.62
C ILE A 177 2.79 17.95 -3.73
N ALA A 178 2.59 19.27 -3.84
CA ALA A 178 1.74 19.85 -4.87
C ALA A 178 2.20 19.52 -6.29
N TRP A 179 3.51 19.52 -6.53
CA TRP A 179 4.12 19.15 -7.81
C TRP A 179 3.83 17.70 -8.18
N VAL A 180 4.06 16.75 -7.27
CA VAL A 180 3.79 15.33 -7.50
C VAL A 180 2.31 15.08 -7.76
N LEU A 181 1.42 15.67 -6.95
CA LEU A 181 -0.03 15.57 -7.18
C LEU A 181 -0.42 16.17 -8.53
N GLY A 182 0.13 17.32 -8.91
CA GLY A 182 -0.11 17.98 -10.18
C GLY A 182 0.34 17.15 -11.38
N LEU A 183 1.57 16.63 -11.33
CA LEU A 183 2.16 15.81 -12.40
C LEU A 183 1.33 14.54 -12.65
N TYR A 184 1.02 13.78 -11.60
CA TYR A 184 0.22 12.56 -11.73
C TYR A 184 -1.26 12.84 -12.02
N SER A 185 -1.77 14.05 -11.76
CA SER A 185 -3.15 14.43 -12.10
C SER A 185 -3.40 14.51 -13.61
N VAL A 186 -2.35 14.66 -14.41
CA VAL A 186 -2.42 14.65 -15.88
C VAL A 186 -2.78 13.26 -16.42
N LEU A 187 -2.44 12.19 -15.71
CA LEU A 187 -2.73 10.82 -16.13
C LEU A 187 -4.24 10.53 -16.09
N GLY A 188 -4.76 9.84 -17.11
CA GLY A 188 -6.15 9.39 -17.15
C GLY A 188 -6.42 8.40 -16.02
N HIS A 189 -5.65 7.30 -16.01
CA HIS A 189 -5.61 6.34 -14.91
C HIS A 189 -4.90 6.90 -13.68
N LYS A 190 -5.49 6.67 -12.50
CA LYS A 190 -4.96 7.18 -11.22
C LYS A 190 -5.04 6.09 -10.18
N GLU A 191 -3.99 6.02 -9.36
CA GLU A 191 -3.88 5.02 -8.31
C GLU A 191 -3.28 5.65 -7.06
N PHE A 192 -3.73 5.22 -5.89
CA PHE A 192 -3.17 5.70 -4.62
C PHE A 192 -1.67 5.44 -4.51
N ARG A 193 -1.17 4.35 -5.11
CA ARG A 193 0.26 4.02 -5.08
C ARG A 193 1.10 5.15 -5.67
N PHE A 194 0.72 5.76 -6.81
CA PHE A 194 1.51 6.80 -7.49
C PHE A 194 1.86 8.00 -6.61
N VAL A 195 1.01 8.34 -5.63
CA VAL A 195 1.20 9.48 -4.71
C VAL A 195 1.57 9.04 -3.29
N LEU A 196 1.62 7.74 -3.00
CA LEU A 196 2.04 7.21 -1.70
C LEU A 196 3.40 7.73 -1.22
N PRO A 197 4.41 7.92 -2.09
CA PRO A 197 5.71 8.40 -1.62
C PRO A 197 5.70 9.81 -1.04
N VAL A 198 4.70 10.65 -1.35
CA VAL A 198 4.56 11.99 -0.74
C VAL A 198 3.68 11.99 0.51
N LEU A 199 3.05 10.86 0.85
CA LEU A 199 2.23 10.71 2.07
C LEU A 199 3.04 10.94 3.37
N PRO A 200 4.26 10.37 3.54
CA PRO A 200 5.04 10.61 4.76
C PRO A 200 5.36 12.09 4.98
N MET A 201 5.67 12.84 3.91
CA MET A 201 5.93 14.28 3.98
C MET A 201 4.69 15.05 4.45
N ALA A 202 3.51 14.69 3.95
CA ALA A 202 2.26 15.28 4.41
C ALA A 202 1.95 14.94 5.87
N LEU A 203 2.28 13.74 6.33
CA LEU A 203 2.14 13.32 7.74
C LEU A 203 3.15 14.04 8.66
N MET A 204 4.35 14.36 8.18
CA MET A 204 5.32 15.19 8.92
C MET A 204 4.74 16.57 9.27
N PHE A 205 4.02 17.21 8.34
CA PHE A 205 3.31 18.46 8.64
C PHE A 205 2.24 18.30 9.72
N SER A 206 1.55 17.16 9.72
CA SER A 206 0.58 16.83 10.77
C SER A 206 1.23 16.75 12.15
N GLY A 207 2.39 16.09 12.24
CA GLY A 207 3.19 16.05 13.47
C GLY A 207 3.66 17.44 13.90
N TYR A 208 4.10 18.26 12.93
CA TYR A 208 4.55 19.63 13.18
C TYR A 208 3.45 20.52 13.77
N SER A 209 2.23 20.48 13.22
CA SER A 209 1.11 21.29 13.75
C SER A 209 0.72 20.88 15.17
N ILE A 210 0.72 19.59 15.47
CA ILE A 210 0.46 19.07 16.83
C ILE A 210 1.56 19.52 17.80
N ALA A 211 2.83 19.48 17.38
CA ALA A 211 3.93 19.98 18.19
C ALA A 211 3.85 21.49 18.42
N ALA A 212 3.47 22.27 17.41
CA ALA A 212 3.29 23.72 17.51
C ALA A 212 2.19 24.10 18.52
N MET A 213 1.08 23.34 18.57
CA MET A 213 0.02 23.53 19.57
C MET A 213 0.54 23.39 21.00
N LYS A 214 1.45 22.44 21.25
CA LYS A 214 2.06 22.24 22.57
C LYS A 214 2.86 23.46 23.02
N ILE A 215 3.59 24.09 22.10
CA ILE A 215 4.44 25.25 22.38
C ILE A 215 3.58 26.49 22.66
N ALA A 216 2.53 26.71 21.87
CA ALA A 216 1.61 27.83 22.02
C ALA A 216 0.83 27.80 23.35
N ASP A 217 0.43 26.62 23.83
CA ASP A 217 -0.25 26.50 25.12
C ASP A 217 0.72 26.70 26.31
N SER A 218 1.99 26.29 26.17
CA SER A 218 3.02 26.47 27.21
C SER A 218 3.39 27.95 27.41
N SER A 219 3.49 28.74 26.33
CA SER A 219 3.80 30.18 26.42
C SER A 219 2.67 30.97 27.09
N ASN A 220 1.40 30.63 26.83
CA ASN A 220 0.25 31.20 27.51
C ASN A 220 0.21 30.83 29.00
N SER A 221 0.61 29.61 29.36
CA SER A 221 0.70 29.21 30.77
C SER A 221 1.80 29.94 31.53
N ARG A 222 2.96 30.24 30.91
CA ARG A 222 4.05 30.99 31.56
C ARG A 222 3.72 32.46 31.86
N ARG A 223 2.82 33.08 31.10
CA ARG A 223 2.30 34.43 31.40
C ARG A 223 1.38 34.47 32.63
N LYS A 224 0.82 33.32 33.03
CA LYS A 224 -0.04 33.18 34.21
C LYS A 224 0.79 32.56 35.33
N GLY A 225 1.49 33.42 36.08
CA GLY A 225 2.50 33.01 37.05
C GLY A 225 2.02 31.93 38.02
N SER A 226 2.68 30.78 38.03
CA SER A 226 2.71 29.85 39.16
C SER A 226 3.82 28.81 38.97
N SER A 227 4.65 28.70 40.01
CA SER A 227 5.74 27.74 40.17
C SER A 227 5.17 26.38 40.61
N ASN A 228 5.16 25.39 39.70
CA ASN A 228 5.44 23.99 40.03
C ASN A 228 5.51 23.16 38.73
N SER A 229 6.70 22.62 38.43
CA SER A 229 7.00 21.91 37.20
C SER A 229 6.52 20.47 37.23
N HIS A 230 5.25 20.25 36.88
CA HIS A 230 4.84 18.98 36.27
C HIS A 230 4.49 19.27 34.82
N VAL A 231 5.27 18.72 33.88
CA VAL A 231 5.05 18.87 32.42
C VAL A 231 3.78 18.11 32.04
N LYS A 232 2.60 18.67 32.33
CA LYS A 232 1.33 18.11 31.87
C LYS A 232 1.19 18.39 30.38
N CYS A 233 0.94 17.34 29.59
CA CYS A 233 0.59 17.50 28.17
C CYS A 233 -0.67 18.37 28.06
N PRO A 234 -0.66 19.46 27.26
CA PRO A 234 -1.79 20.38 27.15
C PRO A 234 -3.05 19.66 26.68
N SER A 235 -4.21 20.08 27.19
CA SER A 235 -5.50 19.43 26.95
C SER A 235 -5.86 19.36 25.46
N LYS A 236 -5.48 20.38 24.67
CA LYS A 236 -5.72 20.42 23.22
C LYS A 236 -4.94 19.36 22.45
N VAL A 237 -3.66 19.16 22.79
CA VAL A 237 -2.83 18.12 22.17
C VAL A 237 -3.35 16.74 22.53
N ARG A 238 -3.76 16.54 23.80
CA ARG A 238 -4.40 15.29 24.22
C ARG A 238 -5.69 15.01 23.47
N LEU A 239 -6.52 16.04 23.27
CA LEU A 239 -7.76 15.93 22.50
C LEU A 239 -7.47 15.60 21.03
N ALA A 240 -6.49 16.24 20.41
CA ALA A 240 -6.08 15.96 19.02
C ALA A 240 -5.56 14.51 18.86
N ILE A 241 -4.71 14.05 19.77
CA ILE A 241 -4.22 12.67 19.77
C ILE A 241 -5.37 11.69 19.98
N PHE A 242 -6.24 11.95 20.96
CA PHE A 242 -7.42 11.11 21.21
C PHE A 242 -8.32 11.04 19.99
N PHE A 243 -8.62 12.17 19.35
CA PHE A 243 -9.39 12.24 18.11
C PHE A 243 -8.75 11.36 17.02
N LEU A 244 -7.46 11.56 16.72
CA LEU A 244 -6.75 10.78 15.71
C LEU A 244 -6.76 9.27 16.01
N LEU A 245 -6.52 8.87 17.26
CA LEU A 245 -6.55 7.46 17.65
C LEU A 245 -7.97 6.88 17.54
N SER A 246 -8.98 7.63 18.00
CA SER A 246 -10.38 7.22 17.99
C SER A 246 -10.96 7.04 16.59
N THR A 247 -10.42 7.74 15.58
CA THR A 247 -10.87 7.63 14.20
C THR A 247 -10.06 6.60 13.41
N ASN A 248 -8.73 6.56 13.59
CA ASN A 248 -7.86 5.69 12.80
C ASN A 248 -7.84 4.24 13.32
N ILE A 249 -7.88 4.00 14.64
CA ILE A 249 -7.84 2.63 15.17
C ILE A 249 -9.08 1.83 14.74
N PRO A 250 -10.33 2.32 14.94
CA PRO A 250 -11.49 1.56 14.49
C PRO A 250 -11.52 1.36 12.98
N MET A 251 -11.12 2.37 12.20
CA MET A 251 -11.03 2.26 10.75
C MET A 251 -10.02 1.17 10.34
N ALA A 252 -8.82 1.18 10.92
CA ALA A 252 -7.80 0.18 10.65
C ALA A 252 -8.27 -1.24 11.04
N LEU A 253 -8.85 -1.41 12.22
CA LEU A 253 -9.38 -2.70 12.66
C LEU A 253 -10.50 -3.20 11.74
N TYR A 254 -11.42 -2.32 11.34
CA TYR A 254 -12.50 -2.70 10.44
C TYR A 254 -11.96 -3.12 9.06
N MET A 255 -11.07 -2.32 8.48
CA MET A 255 -10.53 -2.57 7.14
C MET A 255 -9.59 -3.78 7.11
N SER A 256 -8.90 -4.09 8.20
CA SER A 256 -8.00 -5.26 8.26
C SER A 256 -8.67 -6.56 8.67
N LEU A 257 -9.80 -6.52 9.39
CA LEU A 257 -10.42 -7.73 9.96
C LEU A 257 -11.77 -8.11 9.36
N PHE A 258 -12.50 -7.14 8.79
CA PHE A 258 -13.88 -7.35 8.36
C PHE A 258 -14.09 -7.02 6.88
N HIS A 259 -13.60 -5.89 6.40
CA HIS A 259 -13.85 -5.48 5.03
C HIS A 259 -13.13 -6.40 4.04
N GLN A 260 -13.86 -6.85 3.01
CA GLN A 260 -13.39 -7.73 1.94
C GLN A 260 -12.77 -9.06 2.41
N ARG A 261 -13.08 -9.53 3.62
CA ARG A 261 -12.50 -10.75 4.20
C ARG A 261 -12.89 -12.04 3.45
N GLY A 262 -14.05 -12.05 2.81
CA GLY A 262 -14.66 -13.30 2.30
C GLY A 262 -13.84 -14.04 1.25
N THR A 263 -13.05 -13.33 0.45
CA THR A 263 -12.19 -13.95 -0.59
C THR A 263 -11.04 -14.74 0.03
N GLU A 264 -10.50 -14.27 1.15
CA GLU A 264 -9.49 -14.96 1.95
C GLU A 264 -10.10 -16.15 2.71
N ASP A 265 -11.26 -15.97 3.36
CA ASP A 265 -11.94 -17.04 4.10
C ASP A 265 -12.34 -18.22 3.20
N VAL A 266 -12.82 -17.94 1.98
CA VAL A 266 -13.14 -18.97 0.97
C VAL A 266 -11.91 -19.76 0.59
N MET A 267 -10.78 -19.10 0.30
CA MET A 267 -9.57 -19.80 -0.11
C MET A 267 -8.99 -20.65 1.04
N ASN A 268 -9.05 -20.15 2.28
CA ASN A 268 -8.68 -20.93 3.47
C ASN A 268 -9.59 -22.16 3.66
N TYR A 269 -10.88 -22.05 3.35
CA TYR A 269 -11.80 -23.19 3.36
C TYR A 269 -11.48 -24.20 2.25
N LEU A 270 -11.31 -23.73 1.01
CA LEU A 270 -11.00 -24.58 -0.14
C LEU A 270 -9.66 -25.29 0.02
N SER A 271 -8.66 -24.65 0.62
CA SER A 271 -7.38 -25.28 0.96
C SER A 271 -7.56 -26.49 1.90
N LYS A 272 -8.38 -26.35 2.95
CA LYS A 272 -8.70 -27.45 3.87
C LYS A 272 -9.48 -28.58 3.21
N GLU A 273 -10.46 -28.25 2.36
CA GLU A 273 -11.23 -29.27 1.65
C GLU A 273 -10.40 -29.96 0.54
N ALA A 274 -9.45 -29.26 -0.06
CA ALA A 274 -8.47 -29.82 -1.00
C ALA A 274 -7.51 -30.79 -0.28
N SER A 275 -7.03 -30.45 0.92
CA SER A 275 -6.25 -31.38 1.77
C SER A 275 -7.02 -32.68 2.09
N ASN A 276 -8.35 -32.60 2.16
CA ASN A 276 -9.24 -33.75 2.36
C ASN A 276 -9.66 -34.45 1.06
N ASN A 277 -9.06 -34.11 -0.08
CA ASN A 277 -9.38 -34.64 -1.42
C ASN A 277 -10.84 -34.46 -1.88
N LYS A 278 -11.55 -33.48 -1.31
CA LYS A 278 -12.95 -33.18 -1.68
C LYS A 278 -13.07 -32.18 -2.82
N VAL A 279 -12.04 -31.34 -3.01
CA VAL A 279 -11.97 -30.37 -4.10
C VAL A 279 -11.02 -30.92 -5.18
N LYS A 280 -11.50 -30.98 -6.43
CA LYS A 280 -10.70 -31.47 -7.57
C LYS A 280 -10.36 -30.37 -8.58
N SER A 281 -11.26 -29.42 -8.76
CA SER A 281 -11.12 -28.29 -9.68
C SER A 281 -12.01 -27.12 -9.24
N ILE A 282 -11.54 -25.89 -9.42
CA ILE A 282 -12.25 -24.68 -8.96
C ILE A 282 -12.42 -23.69 -10.13
N LEU A 283 -13.65 -23.24 -10.34
CA LEU A 283 -13.98 -22.16 -11.27
C LEU A 283 -14.39 -20.90 -10.49
N PHE A 284 -13.74 -19.78 -10.76
CA PHE A 284 -14.08 -18.49 -10.19
C PHE A 284 -14.90 -17.68 -11.20
N LEU A 285 -16.21 -17.57 -10.95
CA LEU A 285 -17.15 -16.73 -11.71
C LEU A 285 -17.32 -15.40 -10.96
N MET A 286 -16.24 -14.62 -10.97
CA MET A 286 -16.12 -13.36 -10.26
C MET A 286 -15.03 -12.53 -10.96
N PRO A 287 -14.85 -11.24 -10.60
CA PRO A 287 -13.82 -10.40 -11.20
C PRO A 287 -12.44 -11.06 -11.13
N CYS A 288 -11.64 -10.88 -12.17
CA CYS A 288 -10.28 -11.41 -12.19
C CYS A 288 -9.47 -10.92 -10.98
N HIS A 289 -8.56 -11.76 -10.48
CA HIS A 289 -7.72 -11.46 -9.31
C HIS A 289 -8.47 -11.10 -8.00
N ALA A 290 -9.76 -11.44 -7.88
CA ALA A 290 -10.52 -11.20 -6.66
C ALA A 290 -10.09 -12.09 -5.47
N THR A 291 -9.39 -13.20 -5.71
CA THR A 291 -8.92 -14.12 -4.67
C THR A 291 -7.39 -14.26 -4.69
N PRO A 292 -6.75 -14.60 -3.55
CA PRO A 292 -5.31 -14.85 -3.48
C PRO A 292 -4.86 -16.12 -4.24
N TYR A 293 -5.79 -16.88 -4.82
CA TYR A 293 -5.51 -18.00 -5.73
C TYR A 293 -4.52 -19.03 -5.13
N TYR A 294 -3.53 -19.51 -5.88
CA TYR A 294 -2.56 -20.51 -5.42
C TYR A 294 -1.77 -20.09 -4.17
N SER A 295 -1.65 -18.78 -3.89
CA SER A 295 -0.90 -18.30 -2.73
C SER A 295 -1.56 -18.60 -1.39
N ALA A 296 -2.87 -18.83 -1.37
CA ALA A 296 -3.61 -19.27 -0.19
C ALA A 296 -4.03 -20.75 -0.29
N LEU A 297 -4.22 -21.27 -1.52
CA LEU A 297 -4.68 -22.65 -1.69
C LEU A 297 -3.61 -23.67 -1.29
N HIS A 298 -2.35 -23.46 -1.71
CA HIS A 298 -1.21 -24.38 -1.50
C HIS A 298 -1.42 -25.83 -1.98
N HIS A 299 -2.25 -26.03 -3.01
CA HIS A 299 -2.45 -27.33 -3.64
C HIS A 299 -2.37 -27.23 -5.16
N ASP A 300 -1.78 -28.24 -5.79
CA ASP A 300 -1.71 -28.38 -7.23
C ASP A 300 -3.01 -29.03 -7.75
N LEU A 301 -3.98 -28.18 -8.04
CA LEU A 301 -5.25 -28.57 -8.64
C LEU A 301 -5.67 -27.54 -9.68
N PRO A 302 -6.37 -27.96 -10.75
CA PRO A 302 -6.79 -27.05 -11.80
C PRO A 302 -7.75 -25.98 -11.27
N MET A 303 -7.34 -24.74 -11.41
CA MET A 303 -8.16 -23.57 -11.13
C MET A 303 -8.27 -22.70 -12.37
N ARG A 304 -9.41 -22.03 -12.53
CA ARG A 304 -9.63 -21.03 -13.59
C ARG A 304 -10.37 -19.83 -13.05
N PHE A 305 -9.86 -18.64 -13.33
CA PHE A 305 -10.58 -17.36 -13.19
C PHE A 305 -10.86 -16.77 -14.57
N LEU A 306 -11.74 -15.77 -14.63
CA LEU A 306 -12.10 -15.07 -15.87
C LEU A 306 -10.92 -14.21 -16.34
N ASP A 307 -10.53 -14.34 -17.60
CA ASP A 307 -9.44 -13.55 -18.18
C ASP A 307 -9.78 -12.06 -18.24
N CYS A 308 -8.80 -11.23 -17.92
CA CYS A 308 -8.87 -9.78 -17.99
C CYS A 308 -7.59 -9.18 -18.59
N SER A 309 -6.89 -9.99 -19.39
CA SER A 309 -5.73 -9.54 -20.13
C SER A 309 -6.12 -8.43 -21.11
N PRO A 310 -5.41 -7.29 -21.12
CA PRO A 310 -5.77 -6.18 -21.99
C PRO A 310 -5.62 -6.56 -23.47
N SER A 311 -6.69 -6.35 -24.25
CA SER A 311 -6.69 -6.54 -25.70
C SER A 311 -5.89 -5.43 -26.41
N GLU A 312 -5.23 -5.75 -27.52
CA GLU A 312 -4.61 -4.73 -28.40
C GLU A 312 -5.66 -3.91 -29.15
N GLU A 313 -6.86 -4.47 -29.37
CA GLU A 313 -7.98 -3.78 -30.01
C GLU A 313 -8.77 -2.94 -28.99
N LYS A 314 -8.88 -1.64 -29.26
CA LYS A 314 -9.66 -0.74 -28.40
C LYS A 314 -11.15 -1.07 -28.51
N GLY A 315 -11.77 -1.38 -27.37
CA GLY A 315 -13.22 -1.55 -27.25
C GLY A 315 -13.71 -3.01 -27.24
N THR A 316 -12.82 -4.00 -27.39
CA THR A 316 -13.15 -5.39 -27.09
C THR A 316 -13.23 -5.59 -25.58
N LEU A 317 -14.37 -6.11 -25.12
CA LEU A 317 -14.57 -6.46 -23.71
C LEU A 317 -13.83 -7.77 -23.41
N ASP A 318 -13.10 -7.79 -22.30
CA ASP A 318 -12.48 -9.01 -21.81
C ASP A 318 -13.51 -10.02 -21.26
N GLU A 319 -13.05 -11.24 -20.95
CA GLU A 319 -13.90 -12.32 -20.46
C GLU A 319 -14.60 -11.93 -19.14
N SER A 320 -13.87 -11.30 -18.23
CA SER A 320 -14.42 -10.78 -16.97
C SER A 320 -15.46 -9.69 -17.22
N ASP A 321 -15.21 -8.72 -18.08
CA ASP A 321 -16.16 -7.63 -18.39
C ASP A 321 -17.43 -8.15 -19.06
N ARG A 322 -17.32 -9.10 -20.00
CA ARG A 322 -18.48 -9.77 -20.61
C ARG A 322 -19.34 -10.46 -19.56
N PHE A 323 -18.71 -11.20 -18.64
CA PHE A 323 -19.40 -11.85 -17.54
C PHE A 323 -20.12 -10.85 -16.63
N MET A 324 -19.47 -9.72 -16.30
CA MET A 324 -20.08 -8.70 -15.43
C MET A 324 -21.25 -7.97 -16.09
N MET A 325 -21.28 -7.87 -17.42
CA MET A 325 -22.41 -7.25 -18.15
C MET A 325 -23.64 -8.15 -18.22
N ASP A 326 -23.46 -9.44 -18.54
CA ASP A 326 -24.54 -10.43 -18.58
C ASP A 326 -24.05 -11.80 -18.08
N PRO A 327 -24.11 -12.03 -16.76
CA PRO A 327 -23.60 -13.28 -16.18
C PRO A 327 -24.31 -14.52 -16.71
N ALA A 328 -25.63 -14.45 -16.93
CA ALA A 328 -26.45 -15.60 -17.31
C ALA A 328 -26.18 -16.04 -18.76
N SER A 329 -26.13 -15.09 -19.70
CA SER A 329 -25.78 -15.39 -21.08
C SER A 329 -24.34 -15.89 -21.17
N PHE A 330 -23.41 -15.23 -20.47
CA PHE A 330 -22.01 -15.65 -20.43
C PHE A 330 -21.85 -17.08 -19.92
N ALA A 331 -22.46 -17.42 -18.77
CA ALA A 331 -22.34 -18.75 -18.19
C ALA A 331 -22.92 -19.84 -19.09
N SER A 332 -24.01 -19.54 -19.80
CA SER A 332 -24.63 -20.47 -20.74
C SER A 332 -23.73 -20.74 -21.96
N GLU A 333 -23.12 -19.69 -22.53
CA GLU A 333 -22.15 -19.82 -23.63
C GLU A 333 -20.89 -20.59 -23.17
N PHE A 334 -20.39 -20.26 -21.99
CA PHE A 334 -19.22 -20.89 -21.38
C PHE A 334 -19.44 -22.39 -21.14
N ALA A 335 -20.64 -22.76 -20.69
CA ALA A 335 -20.98 -24.15 -20.35
C ALA A 335 -20.98 -25.11 -21.55
N ILE A 336 -21.07 -24.60 -22.78
CA ILE A 336 -21.09 -25.44 -23.99
C ILE A 336 -19.80 -26.26 -24.11
N ASN A 337 -18.66 -25.66 -23.78
CA ASN A 337 -17.33 -26.27 -23.95
C ASN A 337 -16.50 -26.28 -22.66
N TRP A 338 -17.12 -26.06 -21.49
CA TRP A 338 -16.37 -26.05 -20.24
C TRP A 338 -15.92 -27.44 -19.80
N SER A 339 -14.75 -27.50 -19.16
CA SER A 339 -14.40 -28.63 -18.31
C SER A 339 -15.20 -28.49 -17.01
N LEU A 340 -16.04 -29.48 -16.71
CA LEU A 340 -16.95 -29.43 -15.57
C LEU A 340 -16.16 -29.23 -14.25
N PRO A 341 -16.35 -28.10 -13.54
CA PRO A 341 -15.62 -27.84 -12.31
C PRO A 341 -16.25 -28.58 -11.13
N SER A 342 -15.43 -28.99 -10.15
CA SER A 342 -15.94 -29.58 -8.91
C SER A 342 -16.59 -28.53 -8.00
N HIS A 343 -16.05 -27.31 -8.01
CA HIS A 343 -16.49 -26.20 -7.18
C HIS A 343 -16.56 -24.92 -8.02
N ILE A 344 -17.59 -24.11 -7.78
CA ILE A 344 -17.75 -22.79 -8.36
C ILE A 344 -17.79 -21.77 -7.23
N VAL A 345 -17.04 -20.69 -7.38
CA VAL A 345 -16.97 -19.58 -6.42
C VAL A 345 -17.41 -18.30 -7.12
N MET A 346 -18.30 -17.54 -6.49
CA MET A 346 -18.78 -16.24 -6.98
C MET A 346 -19.20 -15.33 -5.82
N PHE A 347 -19.43 -14.04 -6.08
CA PHE A 347 -20.10 -13.18 -5.09
C PHE A 347 -21.62 -13.36 -5.17
N ASP A 348 -22.32 -12.96 -4.11
CA ASP A 348 -23.77 -13.07 -4.01
C ASP A 348 -24.53 -12.15 -4.98
N SER A 349 -23.90 -11.09 -5.48
CA SER A 349 -24.44 -10.22 -6.52
C SER A 349 -24.72 -11.00 -7.81
N GLU A 350 -23.73 -11.74 -8.30
CA GLU A 350 -23.77 -12.50 -9.55
C GLU A 350 -24.52 -13.83 -9.37
N GLU A 351 -24.52 -14.39 -8.15
CA GLU A 351 -25.32 -15.56 -7.79
C GLU A 351 -26.80 -15.36 -8.12
N ARG A 352 -27.34 -14.14 -7.95
CA ARG A 352 -28.77 -13.86 -8.20
C ARG A 352 -29.18 -14.18 -9.63
N SER A 353 -28.32 -13.87 -10.60
CA SER A 353 -28.55 -14.19 -12.02
C SER A 353 -28.21 -15.63 -12.38
N LEU A 354 -27.33 -16.28 -11.63
CA LEU A 354 -26.81 -17.62 -11.97
C LEU A 354 -27.48 -18.76 -11.21
N ARG A 355 -28.35 -18.48 -10.23
CA ARG A 355 -28.96 -19.50 -9.38
C ARG A 355 -29.70 -20.57 -10.17
N GLU A 356 -30.50 -20.20 -11.16
CA GLU A 356 -31.23 -21.16 -12.01
C GLU A 356 -30.27 -22.01 -12.86
N PHE A 357 -29.27 -21.37 -13.45
CA PHE A 357 -28.21 -22.03 -14.21
C PHE A 357 -27.42 -23.04 -13.36
N LEU A 358 -27.07 -22.69 -12.12
CA LEU A 358 -26.34 -23.58 -11.22
C LEU A 358 -27.18 -24.81 -10.85
N VAL A 359 -28.46 -24.60 -10.53
CA VAL A 359 -29.37 -25.70 -10.21
C VAL A 359 -29.57 -26.63 -11.42
N SER A 360 -29.74 -26.08 -12.63
CA SER A 360 -29.90 -26.90 -13.84
C SER A 360 -28.66 -27.73 -14.18
N HIS A 361 -27.47 -27.29 -13.75
CA HIS A 361 -26.20 -28.00 -13.95
C HIS A 361 -25.77 -28.83 -12.72
N SER A 362 -26.70 -29.17 -11.83
CA SER A 362 -26.43 -30.01 -10.65
C SER A 362 -25.42 -29.42 -9.65
N PHE A 363 -25.35 -28.09 -9.53
CA PHE A 363 -24.57 -27.43 -8.48
C PHE A 363 -25.46 -27.06 -7.28
N LYS A 364 -24.92 -27.27 -6.08
CA LYS A 364 -25.59 -26.90 -4.83
C LYS A 364 -24.68 -26.02 -3.97
N GLU A 365 -25.27 -24.98 -3.36
CA GLU A 365 -24.59 -24.14 -2.37
C GLU A 365 -24.16 -25.01 -1.18
N ILE A 366 -22.86 -25.03 -0.89
CA ILE A 366 -22.30 -25.75 0.26
C ILE A 366 -21.90 -24.81 1.38
N ARG A 367 -21.51 -23.57 1.06
CA ARG A 367 -21.03 -22.61 2.05
C ARG A 367 -21.10 -21.18 1.54
N ARG A 368 -21.30 -20.25 2.48
CA ARG A 368 -21.33 -18.80 2.25
C ARG A 368 -20.47 -18.11 3.30
N PHE A 369 -19.67 -17.15 2.85
CA PHE A 369 -18.73 -16.39 3.67
C PHE A 369 -19.04 -14.91 3.58
N PHE A 370 -19.03 -14.23 4.72
CA PHE A 370 -19.18 -12.79 4.76
C PHE A 370 -18.00 -12.10 4.04
N HIS A 371 -18.30 -11.11 3.19
CA HIS A 371 -17.28 -10.36 2.45
C HIS A 371 -17.21 -8.89 2.86
N ALA A 372 -18.28 -8.13 2.72
CA ALA A 372 -18.28 -6.70 3.00
C ALA A 372 -19.65 -6.17 3.42
N HIS A 373 -19.68 -5.12 4.25
CA HIS A 373 -20.91 -4.40 4.57
C HIS A 373 -21.21 -3.25 3.59
N LEU A 374 -20.17 -2.75 2.91
CA LEU A 374 -20.22 -1.53 2.13
C LEU A 374 -19.85 -1.81 0.68
N LYS A 375 -20.56 -1.14 -0.23
CA LYS A 375 -20.26 -1.10 -1.65
C LYS A 375 -18.99 -0.27 -1.88
N VAL A 376 -18.08 -0.75 -2.72
CA VAL A 376 -16.87 -0.01 -3.12
C VAL A 376 -17.04 0.48 -4.56
N ASP A 377 -17.09 -0.44 -5.53
CA ASP A 377 -17.03 -0.09 -6.96
C ASP A 377 -18.23 -0.63 -7.77
N ARG A 378 -18.66 -1.85 -7.46
CA ARG A 378 -19.70 -2.61 -8.16
C ARG A 378 -20.86 -2.90 -7.22
N ASP A 379 -21.86 -3.67 -7.62
CA ASP A 379 -22.93 -4.07 -6.69
C ASP A 379 -22.40 -4.65 -5.39
N LEU A 380 -23.21 -4.54 -4.32
CA LEU A 380 -22.79 -4.94 -3.00
C LEU A 380 -22.47 -6.43 -3.00
N GLN A 381 -21.18 -6.73 -2.96
CA GLN A 381 -20.62 -8.07 -2.77
C GLN A 381 -20.64 -8.37 -1.27
N ALA A 382 -21.81 -8.65 -0.72
CA ALA A 382 -21.98 -8.85 0.72
C ALA A 382 -21.36 -10.17 1.17
N SER A 383 -21.39 -11.19 0.30
CA SER A 383 -20.85 -12.52 0.60
C SER A 383 -20.22 -13.19 -0.60
N VAL A 384 -19.28 -14.10 -0.33
CA VAL A 384 -18.74 -15.04 -1.31
C VAL A 384 -19.39 -16.39 -1.10
N VAL A 385 -19.93 -16.98 -2.15
CA VAL A 385 -20.60 -18.28 -2.13
C VAL A 385 -19.76 -19.35 -2.81
N VAL A 386 -19.86 -20.56 -2.27
CA VAL A 386 -19.23 -21.75 -2.82
C VAL A 386 -20.32 -22.76 -3.16
N TYR A 387 -20.35 -23.13 -4.43
CA TYR A 387 -21.18 -24.20 -4.95
C TYR A 387 -20.32 -25.42 -5.24
N ALA A 388 -20.83 -26.62 -4.96
CA ALA A 388 -20.19 -27.87 -5.32
C ALA A 388 -21.05 -28.65 -6.31
N PHE A 389 -20.39 -29.35 -7.23
CA PHE A 389 -21.07 -30.27 -8.14
C PHE A 389 -21.63 -31.45 -7.35
N THR A 390 -22.90 -31.76 -7.56
CA THR A 390 -23.62 -32.85 -6.89
C THR A 390 -24.03 -33.97 -7.83
N GLY A 391 -23.72 -33.86 -9.12
CA GLY A 391 -24.03 -34.90 -10.09
C GLY A 391 -23.26 -36.19 -9.78
N GLN A 392 -24.03 -37.25 -9.56
CA GLN A 392 -23.59 -38.63 -9.68
C GLN A 392 -23.50 -39.02 -11.15
#